data_AF-E4N8M2-F1
#
_entry.id   AF-E4N8M2-F1
#
_cell.length_a   1.000
_cell.length_b   1.000
_cell.length_c   1.000
_cell.angle_alpha   90.00
_cell.angle_beta   90.00
_cell.angle_gamma   90.00
#
_symmetry.space_group_name_H-M   'P 1'
#
loop_
_entity.id
_entity.type
_entity.pdbx_description
1 polymer ?
#
loop_
_entity_poly.entity_id
_entity_poly.type
_entity_poly.pdbx_seq_one_letter_code
_entity_poly.pdbx_strand_id
1 'polypeptide(L)'
;MHGREPLMGPAELLVLTFPEATISTEAATALVRLRDAAGVRVIDSLAVVRDAEGDATYAELADFDHLRGVEGLDAEELPLIGPEDAQEVAELLEPGSAALIVLIEHLWAEEAAAALRAVGGRIASGVRIPPENIEEAVRAAEARVAAGE
;
A
#
# COMPACT_ATOMS: atom_id res chain seq x y z
N MET A 1 35.15 -4.15 -4.98
CA MET A 1 34.05 -4.14 -4.01
C MET A 1 32.86 -3.49 -4.71
N HIS A 2 32.00 -4.29 -5.37
CA HIS A 2 30.71 -3.77 -5.84
C HIS A 2 29.75 -3.94 -4.67
N GLY A 3 29.34 -2.82 -4.06
CA GLY A 3 28.27 -2.83 -3.07
C GLY A 3 27.06 -3.48 -3.73
N ARG A 4 26.57 -4.56 -3.14
CA ARG A 4 25.31 -5.16 -3.56
C ARG A 4 24.26 -4.09 -3.30
N GLU A 5 23.67 -3.52 -4.36
CA GLU A 5 22.44 -2.75 -4.19
C GLU A 5 21.49 -3.62 -3.37
N PRO A 6 20.92 -3.13 -2.26
CA PRO A 6 19.97 -3.91 -1.49
C PRO A 6 18.88 -4.37 -2.46
N LEU A 7 18.69 -5.69 -2.58
CA LEU A 7 17.72 -6.26 -3.49
C LEU A 7 16.34 -5.98 -2.91
N MET A 8 15.77 -4.82 -3.22
CA MET A 8 14.42 -4.51 -2.79
C MET A 8 13.45 -5.57 -3.37
N GLY A 9 12.56 -6.06 -2.51
CA GLY A 9 11.40 -6.84 -2.91
C GLY A 9 10.48 -6.05 -3.83
N PRO A 10 9.47 -6.69 -4.43
CA PRO A 10 8.42 -5.98 -5.14
C PRO A 10 7.76 -4.95 -4.23
N ALA A 11 7.57 -3.73 -4.71
CA ALA A 11 6.85 -2.69 -3.99
C ALA A 11 5.41 -2.54 -4.52
N GLU A 12 4.50 -2.09 -3.66
CA GLU A 12 3.09 -1.82 -3.96
C GLU A 12 2.69 -0.49 -3.34
N LEU A 13 2.05 0.38 -4.14
CA LEU A 13 1.43 1.61 -3.67
C LEU A 13 -0.04 1.33 -3.37
N LEU A 14 -0.47 1.60 -2.15
CA LEU A 14 -1.83 1.43 -1.68
C LEU A 14 -2.46 2.79 -1.41
N VAL A 15 -3.70 2.98 -1.87
CA VAL A 15 -4.53 4.14 -1.53
C VAL A 15 -5.71 3.67 -0.71
N LEU A 16 -5.82 4.17 0.51
CA LEU A 16 -6.86 3.81 1.48
C LEU A 16 -7.74 5.02 1.74
N THR A 17 -9.02 4.94 1.41
CA THR A 17 -9.95 6.07 1.54
C THR A 17 -10.76 6.00 2.82
N PHE A 18 -11.04 7.15 3.41
CA PHE A 18 -11.85 7.35 4.60
C PHE A 18 -13.00 8.31 4.27
N PRO A 19 -14.24 7.99 4.64
CA PRO A 19 -15.39 8.80 4.26
C PRO A 19 -15.41 10.15 4.99
N GLU A 20 -14.79 10.25 6.17
CA GLU A 20 -14.56 11.51 6.85
C GLU A 20 -13.18 12.08 6.49
N ALA A 21 -13.08 13.42 6.49
CA ALA A 21 -11.84 14.20 6.30
C ALA A 21 -10.85 14.05 7.48
N THR A 22 -10.74 12.87 8.06
CA THR A 22 -9.85 12.53 9.15
C THR A 22 -9.41 11.08 9.03
N ILE A 23 -8.14 10.82 9.28
CA ILE A 23 -7.62 9.47 9.46
C ILE A 23 -7.78 9.10 10.93
N SER A 24 -8.53 8.04 11.22
CA SER A 24 -8.73 7.56 12.59
C SER A 24 -7.46 6.92 13.16
N THR A 25 -7.28 6.99 14.48
CA THR A 25 -6.19 6.32 15.18
C THR A 25 -6.25 4.81 14.98
N GLU A 26 -7.46 4.23 14.88
CA GLU A 26 -7.68 2.82 14.58
C GLU A 26 -7.11 2.43 13.21
N ALA A 27 -7.34 3.25 12.18
CA ALA A 27 -6.78 3.03 10.85
C ALA A 27 -5.26 3.13 10.85
N ALA A 28 -4.70 4.18 11.47
CA ALA A 28 -3.25 4.34 11.62
C ALA A 28 -2.61 3.16 12.36
N THR A 29 -3.26 2.67 13.43
CA THR A 29 -2.79 1.51 14.21
C THR A 29 -2.81 0.23 13.37
N ALA A 30 -3.83 0.03 12.53
CA ALA A 30 -3.89 -1.13 11.63
C ALA A 30 -2.72 -1.16 10.65
N LEU A 31 -2.25 0.02 10.22
CA LEU A 31 -1.12 0.17 9.29
C LEU A 31 0.22 -0.09 9.97
N VAL A 32 0.41 0.39 11.20
CA VAL A 32 1.57 0.00 12.01
C VAL A 32 1.64 -1.51 12.20
N ARG A 33 0.49 -2.17 12.39
CA ARG A 33 0.45 -3.63 12.47
C ARG A 33 0.84 -4.32 11.16
N LEU A 34 0.61 -3.71 9.99
CA LEU A 34 1.11 -4.25 8.73
C LEU A 34 2.63 -4.27 8.71
N ARG A 35 3.30 -3.20 9.17
CA ARG A 35 4.77 -3.17 9.31
C ARG A 35 5.28 -4.28 10.22
N ASP A 36 4.57 -4.58 11.30
CA ASP A 36 4.98 -5.60 12.27
C ASP A 36 4.61 -7.03 11.84
N ALA A 37 3.76 -7.18 10.83
CA ALA A 37 3.41 -8.46 10.26
C ALA A 37 4.53 -8.94 9.33
N ALA A 38 5.25 -9.97 9.77
CA ALA A 38 6.40 -10.56 9.07
C ALA A 38 6.08 -10.87 7.59
N GLY A 39 6.46 -9.95 6.69
CA GLY A 39 6.24 -10.11 5.25
C GLY A 39 6.18 -8.81 4.47
N VAL A 40 5.86 -7.68 5.11
CA VAL A 40 5.88 -6.36 4.46
C VAL A 40 6.67 -5.32 5.26
N ARG A 41 7.22 -4.32 4.57
CA ARG A 41 7.85 -3.13 5.14
C ARG A 41 7.20 -1.89 4.56
N VAL A 42 6.81 -0.93 5.39
CA VAL A 42 6.40 0.40 4.91
C VAL A 42 7.67 1.15 4.49
N ILE A 43 7.68 1.70 3.28
CA ILE A 43 8.78 2.50 2.73
C ILE A 43 8.49 3.98 2.88
N ASP A 44 7.23 4.38 2.65
CA ASP A 44 6.80 5.78 2.67
C ASP A 44 5.29 5.87 2.86
N SER A 45 4.78 6.98 3.39
CA SER A 45 3.35 7.19 3.59
C SER A 45 2.94 8.66 3.55
N LEU A 46 1.79 8.97 2.95
CA LEU A 46 1.32 10.36 2.84
C LEU A 46 -0.19 10.43 3.04
N ALA A 47 -0.64 11.32 3.91
CA ALA A 47 -2.06 11.59 4.10
C ALA A 47 -2.53 12.69 3.17
N VAL A 48 -3.71 12.50 2.59
CA VAL A 48 -4.39 13.49 1.74
C VAL A 48 -5.76 13.75 2.35
N VAL A 49 -6.10 15.01 2.58
CA VAL A 49 -7.41 15.43 3.07
C VAL A 49 -8.02 16.38 2.07
N ARG A 50 -9.26 16.07 1.66
CA ARG A 50 -10.06 16.95 0.82
C ARG A 50 -11.21 17.52 1.63
N ASP A 51 -11.22 18.84 1.82
CA ASP A 51 -12.25 19.49 2.61
C ASP A 51 -13.60 19.55 1.87
N ALA A 52 -14.60 20.14 2.53
CA ALA A 52 -15.96 20.21 2.00
C ALA A 52 -16.08 21.21 0.83
N GLU A 53 -15.19 22.20 0.79
CA GLU A 53 -15.05 23.19 -0.27
C GLU A 53 -14.35 22.60 -1.51
N GLY A 54 -13.69 21.45 -1.32
CA GLY A 54 -13.03 20.67 -2.37
C GLY A 54 -11.54 20.96 -2.49
N ASP A 55 -10.97 21.75 -1.58
CA ASP A 55 -9.55 22.04 -1.49
C ASP A 55 -8.82 20.84 -0.86
N ALA A 56 -7.67 20.51 -1.44
CA ALA A 56 -6.86 19.38 -1.01
C ALA A 56 -5.62 19.84 -0.26
N THR A 57 -5.32 19.14 0.83
CA THR A 57 -4.09 19.30 1.60
C THR A 57 -3.46 17.94 1.84
N TYR A 58 -2.14 17.90 1.97
CA TYR A 58 -1.42 16.67 2.28
C TYR A 58 -0.34 16.92 3.33
N ALA A 59 -0.07 15.90 4.13
CA ALA A 59 0.91 15.95 5.21
C ALA A 59 1.43 14.55 5.51
N GLU A 60 2.62 14.49 6.10
CA GLU A 60 3.16 13.24 6.63
C GLU A 60 2.26 12.73 7.75
N LEU A 61 2.16 11.41 7.91
CA LEU A 61 1.37 10.82 8.99
C LEU A 61 1.86 11.28 10.38
N ALA A 62 3.17 11.49 10.53
CA ALA A 62 3.79 11.99 11.75
C ALA A 62 3.40 13.44 12.10
N ASP A 63 2.90 14.22 11.14
CA ASP A 63 2.50 15.61 11.37
C ASP A 63 1.13 15.72 12.05
N PHE A 64 0.33 14.67 12.06
CA PHE A 64 -0.97 14.65 12.73
C PHE A 64 -0.80 14.45 14.24
N ASP A 65 -1.18 15.46 15.02
CA ASP A 65 -1.03 15.46 16.49
C ASP A 65 -1.69 14.24 17.17
N HIS A 66 -2.83 13.75 16.66
CA HIS A 66 -3.52 12.58 17.20
C HIS A 66 -2.87 11.24 16.80
N LEU A 67 -1.92 11.25 15.86
CA LEU A 67 -1.20 10.07 15.35
C LEU A 67 0.26 9.99 15.82
N ARG A 68 0.82 11.07 16.39
CA ARG A 68 2.21 11.12 16.92
C ARG A 68 2.57 10.05 17.96
N GLY A 69 1.58 9.41 18.60
CA GLY A 69 1.79 8.31 19.56
C GLY A 69 1.72 6.91 18.94
N VAL A 70 1.46 6.81 17.63
CA VAL A 70 1.35 5.55 16.90
C VAL A 70 2.77 5.11 16.54
N GLU A 71 3.43 4.43 17.49
CA GLU A 71 4.83 4.01 17.39
C GLU A 71 5.09 3.21 16.12
N GLY A 72 5.76 3.82 15.15
CA GLY A 72 6.30 3.09 14.03
C GLY A 72 6.10 3.61 12.62
N LEU A 73 5.45 4.75 12.49
CA LEU A 73 5.33 5.48 11.24
C LEU A 73 6.63 6.26 10.92
N ASP A 74 7.50 6.51 11.92
CA ASP A 74 8.68 7.39 11.79
C ASP A 74 9.97 6.72 11.24
N ALA A 75 9.93 5.46 10.80
CA ALA A 75 11.15 4.68 10.52
C ALA A 75 11.53 4.69 9.03
N GLU A 76 12.56 5.48 8.69
CA GLU A 76 13.24 5.49 7.39
C GLU A 76 12.31 5.74 6.18
N GLU A 77 11.34 6.64 6.32
CA GLU A 77 10.55 7.12 5.18
C GLU A 77 11.48 7.84 4.20
N LEU A 78 11.80 7.15 3.10
CA LEU A 78 12.39 7.80 1.94
C LEU A 78 11.23 8.58 1.30
N PRO A 79 11.36 9.90 1.03
CA PRO A 79 10.28 10.69 0.44
C PRO A 79 10.12 10.33 -1.04
N LEU A 80 9.42 9.23 -1.29
CA LEU A 80 9.17 8.64 -2.60
C LEU A 80 7.76 8.97 -3.11
N ILE A 81 6.83 9.33 -2.23
CA ILE A 81 5.50 9.84 -2.53
C ILE A 81 5.57 11.35 -2.56
N GLY A 82 5.25 11.93 -3.72
CA GLY A 82 5.38 13.36 -3.97
C GLY A 82 4.04 14.13 -3.94
N PRO A 83 4.11 15.46 -4.04
CA PRO A 83 2.94 16.32 -4.23
C PRO A 83 2.07 15.92 -5.42
N GLU A 84 2.68 15.43 -6.50
CA GLU A 84 1.98 14.97 -7.70
C GLU A 84 1.11 13.75 -7.40
N ASP A 85 1.62 12.77 -6.65
CA ASP A 85 0.86 11.58 -6.22
C ASP A 85 -0.31 11.99 -5.30
N ALA A 86 -0.06 12.94 -4.39
CA ALA A 86 -1.09 13.49 -3.52
C ALA A 86 -2.22 14.16 -4.31
N GLN A 87 -1.87 14.90 -5.36
CA GLN A 87 -2.84 15.56 -6.23
C GLN A 87 -3.67 14.55 -7.02
N GLU A 88 -3.06 13.51 -7.58
CA GLU A 88 -3.80 12.43 -8.27
C GLU A 88 -4.79 11.73 -7.33
N VAL A 89 -4.37 11.45 -6.09
CA VAL A 89 -5.25 10.85 -5.09
C VAL A 89 -6.36 11.80 -4.64
N ALA A 90 -6.07 13.10 -4.49
CA ALA A 90 -7.07 14.10 -4.15
C ALA A 90 -8.20 14.18 -5.20
N GLU A 91 -7.90 13.95 -6.48
CA GLU A 91 -8.90 13.92 -7.55
C GLU A 91 -9.83 12.69 -7.47
N LEU A 92 -9.41 11.63 -6.78
CA LEU A 92 -10.23 10.43 -6.51
C LEU A 92 -11.15 10.60 -5.29
N LEU A 93 -10.93 11.64 -4.47
CA LEU A 93 -11.65 11.86 -3.22
C LEU A 93 -12.92 12.68 -3.42
N GLU A 94 -13.99 12.26 -2.75
CA GLU A 94 -15.17 13.09 -2.56
C GLU A 94 -14.86 14.26 -1.62
N PRO A 95 -15.50 15.44 -1.76
CA PRO A 95 -15.35 16.52 -0.78
C PRO A 95 -15.72 16.05 0.63
N GLY A 96 -14.92 16.44 1.63
CA GLY A 96 -15.11 16.06 3.02
C GLY A 96 -14.58 14.67 3.39
N SER A 97 -13.72 14.08 2.55
CA SER A 97 -13.11 12.75 2.75
C SER A 97 -11.58 12.82 2.86
N ALA A 98 -10.94 11.71 3.23
CA ALA A 98 -9.49 11.61 3.30
C ALA A 98 -8.98 10.34 2.61
N ALA A 99 -7.70 10.34 2.27
CA ALA A 99 -6.96 9.15 1.87
C ALA A 99 -5.64 9.04 2.62
N LEU A 100 -5.16 7.82 2.70
CA LEU A 100 -3.77 7.53 2.99
C LEU A 100 -3.14 6.78 1.84
N ILE A 101 -2.03 7.31 1.36
CA ILE A 101 -1.13 6.68 0.40
C ILE A 101 -0.05 5.94 1.21
N VAL A 102 0.17 4.67 0.92
CA VAL A 102 1.21 3.87 1.58
C VAL A 102 2.01 3.10 0.54
N LEU A 103 3.32 3.32 0.51
CA LEU A 103 4.24 2.52 -0.28
C LEU A 103 4.78 1.40 0.60
N ILE A 104 4.54 0.15 0.21
CA ILE A 104 5.02 -1.02 0.94
C ILE A 104 5.94 -1.87 0.07
N GLU A 105 6.87 -2.57 0.69
CA GLU A 105 7.69 -3.62 0.10
C GLU A 105 7.22 -5.00 0.57
N HIS A 106 7.12 -5.94 -0.36
CA HIS A 106 6.82 -7.34 -0.11
C HIS A 106 8.11 -8.13 0.18
N LEU A 107 8.56 -8.11 1.44
CA LEU A 107 9.77 -8.82 1.90
C LEU A 107 9.70 -10.33 1.66
N TRP A 108 8.51 -10.93 1.77
CA TRP A 108 8.33 -12.36 1.51
C TRP A 108 8.69 -12.77 0.07
N ALA A 109 8.64 -11.84 -0.88
CA ALA A 109 8.88 -12.07 -2.30
C ALA A 109 10.31 -11.73 -2.73
N GLU A 110 11.17 -11.23 -1.82
CA GLU A 110 12.53 -10.78 -2.15
C GLU A 110 13.34 -11.88 -2.85
N GLU A 111 13.42 -13.07 -2.24
CA GLU A 111 14.22 -14.18 -2.76
C GLU A 111 13.71 -14.67 -4.12
N ALA A 112 12.38 -14.79 -4.27
CA ALA A 112 11.75 -15.21 -5.52
C ALA A 112 12.00 -14.18 -6.65
N ALA A 113 11.85 -12.89 -6.34
CA ALA A 113 12.14 -11.82 -7.28
C ALA A 113 13.62 -11.79 -7.68
N ALA A 114 14.53 -12.03 -6.73
CA ALA A 114 15.96 -12.13 -7.00
C ALA A 114 16.29 -13.33 -7.91
N ALA A 115 15.71 -14.50 -7.64
CA ALA A 115 15.90 -15.70 -8.45
C ALA A 115 15.38 -15.51 -9.89
N LEU A 116 14.20 -14.89 -10.06
CA LEU A 116 13.67 -14.55 -11.38
C LEU A 116 14.60 -13.61 -12.15
N ARG A 117 15.09 -12.54 -11.50
CA ARG A 117 16.05 -11.59 -12.11
C ARG A 117 17.34 -12.29 -12.56
N ALA A 118 17.85 -13.24 -11.77
CA ALA A 118 19.08 -13.96 -12.08
C ALA A 118 18.97 -14.79 -13.38
N VAL A 119 17.78 -15.20 -13.79
CA VAL A 119 17.52 -15.93 -15.03
C VAL A 119 16.97 -15.04 -16.16
N GLY A 120 17.01 -13.71 -15.98
CA GLY A 120 16.49 -12.74 -16.95
C GLY A 120 14.96 -12.58 -16.93
N GLY A 121 14.28 -13.22 -15.98
CA GLY A 121 12.88 -13.01 -15.70
C GLY A 121 12.62 -11.70 -14.95
N ARG A 122 11.41 -11.17 -15.08
CA ARG A 122 10.95 -10.00 -14.31
C ARG A 122 9.45 -10.10 -14.05
N ILE A 123 9.00 -9.48 -12.97
CA ILE A 123 7.57 -9.24 -12.76
C ILE A 123 7.14 -8.18 -13.78
N ALA A 124 6.21 -8.53 -14.66
CA ALA A 124 5.75 -7.64 -15.72
C ALA A 124 4.56 -6.76 -15.27
N SER A 125 3.71 -7.29 -14.38
CA SER A 125 2.54 -6.61 -13.81
C SER A 125 2.12 -7.31 -12.51
N GLY A 126 1.48 -6.58 -11.61
CA GLY A 126 0.77 -7.11 -10.44
C GLY A 126 -0.61 -6.46 -10.35
N VAL A 127 -1.61 -7.21 -9.88
CA VAL A 127 -2.97 -6.71 -9.64
C VAL A 127 -3.50 -7.31 -8.35
N ARG A 128 -4.27 -6.52 -7.58
CA ARG A 128 -4.97 -7.02 -6.39
C ARG A 128 -6.28 -7.69 -6.82
N ILE A 129 -6.47 -8.94 -6.42
CA ILE A 129 -7.70 -9.69 -6.70
C ILE A 129 -8.55 -9.72 -5.42
N PRO A 130 -9.80 -9.23 -5.46
CA PRO A 130 -10.71 -9.32 -4.32
C PRO A 130 -10.97 -10.77 -3.88
N PRO A 131 -11.02 -11.08 -2.58
CA PRO A 131 -11.26 -12.44 -2.08
C PRO A 131 -12.52 -13.10 -2.66
N GLU A 132 -13.60 -12.34 -2.82
CA GLU A 132 -14.87 -12.80 -3.40
C GLU A 132 -14.71 -13.32 -4.84
N ASN A 133 -13.84 -12.69 -5.63
CA ASN A 133 -13.53 -13.13 -6.98
C ASN A 133 -12.72 -14.43 -6.98
N ILE A 134 -11.83 -14.61 -5.97
CA ILE A 134 -11.09 -15.86 -5.79
C ILE A 134 -12.07 -16.99 -5.42
N GLU A 135 -12.96 -16.75 -4.47
CA GLU A 135 -13.95 -17.72 -4.04
C GLU A 135 -14.88 -18.15 -5.19
N GLU A 136 -15.32 -17.20 -6.01
CA GLU A 136 -16.10 -17.49 -7.21
C GLU A 136 -15.30 -18.34 -8.21
N ALA A 137 -14.05 -17.96 -8.49
CA ALA A 137 -13.18 -18.68 -9.40
C ALA A 137 -12.92 -20.12 -8.93
N VAL A 138 -12.73 -20.33 -7.62
CA VAL A 138 -12.55 -21.66 -7.03
C VAL A 138 -13.81 -22.52 -7.24
N ARG A 139 -15.00 -22.01 -6.90
CA ARG A 139 -16.26 -22.75 -7.11
C ARG A 139 -16.46 -23.13 -8.58
N ALA A 140 -16.14 -22.22 -9.50
CA ALA A 140 -16.24 -22.48 -10.93
C ALA A 140 -15.23 -23.54 -11.41
N ALA A 141 -14.01 -23.55 -10.88
CA ALA A 141 -12.99 -24.55 -11.20
C ALA A 141 -13.39 -25.94 -10.68
N GLU A 142 -13.89 -26.03 -9.44
CA GLU A 142 -14.36 -27.29 -8.86
C GLU A 142 -15.53 -27.89 -9.65
N ALA A 143 -16.47 -27.06 -10.11
CA ALA A 143 -17.59 -27.52 -10.94
C ALA A 143 -17.13 -28.09 -12.29
N ARG A 144 -16.11 -27.49 -12.92
CA ARG A 144 -15.51 -28.00 -14.17
C ARG A 144 -14.85 -29.36 -13.97
N VAL A 145 -14.03 -29.47 -12.91
CA VAL A 145 -13.39 -30.72 -12.55
C VAL A 145 -14.43 -31.80 -12.25
N ALA A 146 -15.52 -31.47 -11.55
CA ALA A 146 -16.62 -32.39 -11.28
C ALA A 146 -17.40 -32.80 -12.55
N ALA A 147 -17.47 -31.91 -13.55
CA ALA A 147 -18.05 -32.19 -14.86
C ALA A 147 -17.12 -32.98 -15.80
N GLY A 148 -15.85 -33.16 -15.40
CA GLY A 148 -14.83 -33.87 -16.20
C GLY A 148 -14.20 -33.03 -17.30
N GLU A 149 -14.25 -31.69 -17.19
CA GLU A 149 -13.53 -30.74 -18.06
C GLU A 149 -12.07 -30.52 -17.62
#